data_AF-A0A932UBH0-F1
#
_entry.id   AF-A0A932UBH0-F1
#
_cell.length_a   1.000
_cell.length_b   1.000
_cell.length_c   1.000
_cell.angle_alpha   90.00
_cell.angle_beta   90.00
_cell.angle_gamma   90.00
#
_symmetry.space_group_name_H-M   'P 1'
#
loop_
_entity.id
_entity.type
_entity.pdbx_description
1 polymer ?
#
loop_
_entity_poly.entity_id
_entity_poly.type
_entity_poly.pdbx_seq_one_letter_code
_entity_poly.pdbx_strand_id
1 'polypeptide(L)' 'MKEVYSLAGEHDLIAVVRTREYDQMNDIVPGKIGRIPSITKTTTNMAFQCYSRHDLERIWSIGMDEEIALKEHHNAP' A
#
# COMPACT_ATOMS: atom_id res chain seq x y z
N MET A 1 -8.78 -6.43 11.02
CA MET A 1 -8.11 -5.29 11.66
C MET A 1 -8.21 -4.08 10.74
N LYS A 2 -8.45 -2.89 11.32
CA LYS A 2 -8.27 -1.60 10.64
C LYS A 2 -7.00 -1.02 11.22
N GLU A 3 -5.99 -0.84 10.39
CA GLU A 3 -4.69 -0.32 10.83
C GLU A 3 -4.63 1.16 10.46
N VAL A 4 -4.03 1.96 11.35
CA VAL A 4 -3.80 3.39 11.12
C VAL A 4 -2.36 3.67 11.49
N TYR A 5 -1.66 4.39 10.62
CA TYR A 5 -0.26 4.74 10.78
C TYR A 5 -0.09 6.24 10.65
N SER A 6 0.87 6.78 11.40
CA SER A 6 1.33 8.16 11.20
C SER A 6 2.42 8.19 10.14
N LEU A 7 2.39 9.22 9.31
CA LEU A 7 3.38 9.42 8.27
C LEU A 7 4.19 10.70 8.54
N ALA A 8 5.44 10.71 8.09
CA ALA A 8 6.29 11.91 8.13
C ALA A 8 6.20 12.74 6.82
N GLY A 9 5.15 12.53 6.02
CA GLY A 9 5.01 13.06 4.66
C GLY A 9 3.86 14.07 4.47
N GLU A 10 3.31 14.16 3.26
CA GLU A 10 2.23 15.11 2.90
C GLU A 10 0.95 14.94 3.75
N HIS A 11 0.68 13.71 4.19
CA HIS A 11 -0.46 13.40 5.03
C HIS A 11 0.01 13.02 6.42
N ASP A 12 -0.75 13.37 7.45
CA ASP A 12 -0.41 13.03 8.84
C ASP A 12 -0.69 11.54 9.13
N LEU A 13 -1.69 10.97 8.45
CA LEU A 13 -2.22 9.64 8.72
C LEU A 13 -2.50 8.86 7.43
N ILE A 14 -2.31 7.55 7.49
CA ILE A 14 -2.85 6.59 6.52
C ILE A 14 -3.62 5.50 7.24
N ALA A 15 -4.80 5.17 6.73
CA ALA A 15 -5.67 4.14 7.28
C ALA A 15 -5.92 3.03 6.25
N VAL A 16 -5.72 1.78 6.66
CA VAL A 16 -6.04 0.60 5.85
C VAL A 16 -7.45 0.14 6.18
N VAL A 17 -8.36 0.34 5.24
CA VAL A 17 -9.77 -0.04 5.37
C VAL A 17 -10.05 -1.25 4.48
N ARG A 18 -10.57 -2.32 5.08
CA ARG A 18 -11.09 -3.49 4.36
C ARG A 18 -12.61 -3.50 4.47
N THR A 19 -13.30 -3.51 3.34
CA THR A 19 -14.75 -3.66 3.25
C THR A 19 -15.09 -4.99 2.60
N ARG A 20 -16.34 -5.45 2.77
CA ARG A 20 -16.82 -6.62 2.04
C ARG A 20 -17.15 -6.26 0.59
N GLU A 21 -17.71 -5.07 0.41
CA GLU A 21 -18.11 -4.56 -0.89
C GLU A 21 -17.58 -3.15 -1.11
N TYR A 22 -17.39 -2.81 -2.39
CA TYR A 22 -16.83 -1.54 -2.81
C TYR A 22 -17.70 -0.36 -2.37
N ASP A 23 -19.02 -0.47 -2.53
CA ASP A 23 -19.96 0.62 -2.25
C ASP A 23 -19.94 1.07 -0.78
N GLN A 24 -19.53 0.19 0.13
CA GLN A 24 -19.36 0.51 1.55
C GLN A 24 -18.27 1.58 1.78
N MET A 25 -17.38 1.80 0.81
CA MET A 25 -16.37 2.85 0.90
C MET A 25 -16.99 4.25 0.93
N ASN A 26 -18.12 4.47 0.25
CA ASN A 26 -18.83 5.75 0.28
C ASN A 26 -19.39 6.08 1.67
N ASP A 27 -19.89 5.07 2.39
CA ASP A 27 -20.35 5.28 3.77
C ASP A 27 -19.21 5.55 4.75
N ILE A 28 -18.01 5.06 4.43
CA ILE A 28 -16.85 5.18 5.31
C ILE A 28 -16.10 6.47 5.05
N VAL A 29 -15.69 6.73 3.81
CA VAL A 29 -14.80 7.87 3.50
C VAL A 29 -15.59 9.18 3.56
N PRO A 30 -16.48 9.53 2.62
CA PRO A 30 -17.24 10.78 2.75
C PRO A 30 -18.26 10.73 3.90
N GLY A 31 -18.84 9.57 4.19
CA GLY A 31 -19.89 9.43 5.22
C GLY A 31 -19.40 9.55 6.66
N LYS A 32 -18.20 9.05 6.98
CA LYS A 32 -17.67 9.05 8.37
C LYS A 32 -16.40 9.86 8.49
N ILE A 33 -15.38 9.57 7.68
CA ILE A 33 -14.07 10.24 7.77
C ILE A 33 -14.21 11.72 7.40
N GLY A 34 -14.81 12.03 6.24
CA GLY A 34 -14.97 13.40 5.76
C GLY A 34 -15.88 14.29 6.62
N ARG A 35 -16.60 13.72 7.60
CA ARG A 35 -17.41 14.49 8.56
C ARG A 35 -16.63 14.89 9.82
N ILE A 36 -15.42 14.39 10.01
CA ILE A 36 -14.59 14.71 11.17
C ILE A 36 -14.03 16.13 10.97
N PRO A 37 -14.37 17.10 11.83
CA PRO A 37 -14.03 18.51 11.60
C PRO A 37 -12.53 18.80 11.49
N SER A 38 -11.68 17.97 12.10
CA SER A 38 -10.22 18.12 12.08
C SER A 38 -9.58 17.56 10.80
N ILE A 39 -10.33 16.86 9.95
CA ILE A 39 -9.80 16.31 8.69
C ILE A 39 -9.92 17.37 7.61
N THR A 40 -8.77 17.91 7.20
CA THR A 40 -8.68 19.00 6.21
C THR A 40 -8.71 18.49 4.78
N LYS A 41 -8.20 17.27 4.55
CA LYS A 41 -8.11 16.62 3.24
C LYS A 41 -8.14 15.10 3.41
N THR A 42 -8.71 14.40 2.44
CA THR A 42 -8.64 12.93 2.37
C THR A 42 -8.32 12.50 0.95
N THR A 43 -7.38 11.57 0.81
CA THR A 43 -7.03 10.90 -0.45
C THR A 43 -7.35 9.42 -0.30
N THR A 44 -8.20 8.87 -1.17
CA THR A 44 -8.56 7.44 -1.11
C THR A 44 -7.74 6.65 -2.13
N ASN A 45 -6.82 5.83 -1.63
CA ASN A 45 -6.04 4.92 -2.47
C ASN A 45 -6.74 3.56 -2.57
N MET A 46 -7.15 3.22 -3.78
CA MET A 46 -7.83 1.96 -4.09
C MET A 46 -6.81 0.90 -4.48
N ALA A 47 -6.70 -0.16 -3.68
CA ALA A 47 -5.88 -1.31 -4.01
C ALA A 47 -6.63 -2.21 -5.01
N PHE A 48 -6.11 -2.34 -6.22
CA PHE A 48 -6.66 -3.26 -7.25
C PHE A 48 -6.20 -4.70 -7.05
N GLN A 49 -5.04 -4.90 -6.42
CA GLN A 49 -4.46 -6.20 -6.17
C GLN A 49 -3.85 -6.22 -4.77
N CYS A 50 -4.05 -7.32 -4.05
CA CYS A 50 -3.45 -7.56 -2.75
C CYS A 50 -2.50 -8.75 -2.87
N TYR A 51 -1.21 -8.49 -2.72
CA TYR A 51 -0.20 -9.54 -2.66
C TYR A 51 -0.05 -10.01 -1.22
N SER A 52 0.00 -11.31 -1.01
CA SER A 52 0.33 -11.84 0.31
C SER A 52 1.79 -11.55 0.64
N ARG A 53 2.16 -11.58 1.93
CA ARG A 53 3.57 -11.46 2.33
C ARG A 53 4.46 -12.49 1.63
N HIS A 54 3.95 -13.70 1.44
CA HIS A 54 4.66 -14.75 0.72
C HIS A 54 4.86 -14.37 -0.75
N ASP A 55 3.83 -13.85 -1.43
CA ASP A 55 3.95 -13.44 -2.83
C ASP A 55 4.94 -12.28 -2.98
N LEU A 56 4.94 -11.36 -2.01
CA LEU A 56 5.87 -10.23 -2.00
C LEU A 56 7.32 -10.68 -1.82
N GLU A 57 7.59 -11.64 -0.95
CA GLU A 57 8.93 -12.24 -0.79
C GLU A 57 9.42 -12.87 -2.10
N ARG A 58 8.55 -13.58 -2.83
CA ARG A 58 8.90 -14.15 -4.14
C ARG A 58 9.20 -13.06 -5.18
N ILE A 59 8.38 -12.02 -5.24
CA ILE A 59 8.56 -10.90 -6.19
C ILE A 59 9.88 -10.17 -5.88
N TRP A 60 10.21 -9.97 -4.60
CA TRP A 60 11.48 -9.35 -4.19
C TRP A 60 12.69 -10.22 -4.55
N SER A 61 12.58 -11.54 -4.41
CA SER A 61 13.65 -12.48 -4.81
C SER A 61 13.95 -12.45 -6.30
N ILE A 62 12.93 -12.35 -7.16
CA ILE A 62 13.11 -12.30 -8.62
C ILE A 62 13.94 -11.07 -9.02
N GLY A 63 13.73 -9.92 -8.37
CA GLY A 63 14.51 -8.71 -8.64
C GLY A 63 15.99 -8.80 -8.23
N MET A 64 16.33 -9.63 -7.25
CA MET A 64 17.72 -9.84 -6.82
C MET A 64 18.47 -10.83 -7.71
N ASP A 65 17.78 -11.82 -8.28
CA ASP A 65 18.39 -12.82 -9.16
C ASP A 65 18.89 -12.20 -10.49
N GLU A 66 18.14 -11.23 -11.06
CA GLU A 66 18.57 -10.49 -12.26
C GLU A 66 19.80 -9.59 -12.00
N GLU A 67 19.89 -8.98 -10.81
CA GLU A 67 21.04 -8.15 -10.42
C GLU A 67 22.31 -9.00 -10.23
N ILE A 68 22.18 -10.20 -9.67
CA ILE A 68 23.28 -11.15 -9.52
C ILE A 68 23.71 -11.69 -10.88
N ALA A 69 22.77 -12.08 -11.75
CA ALA A 69 23.07 -12.58 -13.09
C ALA A 69 23.81 -11.55 -13.98
N LEU A 70 23.47 -10.25 -13.86
CA LEU A 70 24.20 -9.18 -14.55
C LEU A 70 25.62 -8.96 -14.00
N LYS A 71 25.84 -9.15 -12.69
CA LYS A 71 27.15 -9.00 -12.04
C LYS A 71 28.09 -10.16 -12.33
N GLU A 72 27.58 -11.38 -12.41
CA GLU A 72 28.37 -12.58 -12.76
C GLU A 72 28.87 -12.53 -14.21
N HIS A 73 28.09 -11.98 -15.15
CA HIS A 73 28.50 -11.83 -16.55
C HIS A 73 29.56 -10.74 -16.79
N HIS A 74 29.69 -9.75 -15.90
CA HIS A 74 30.69 -8.69 -16.01
C HIS A 74 32.04 -9.05 -15.34
N ASN A 75 32.10 -10.15 -14.57
CA ASN A 75 33.30 -10.60 -13.87
C ASN A 75 33.88 -11.91 -14.43
N ALA A 76 33.44 -12.34 -15.62
CA ALA A 76 34.15 -13.36 -16.38
C ALA A 76 35.44 -12.75 -16.96
N PRO A 77 36.60 -13.43 -16.82
CA PRO A 77 37.89 -12.94 -17.32
C PRO A 77 37.93 -12.84 -18.85
#